data_AF-A0A158DXY5-F1
#
_entry.id   AF-A0A158DXY5-F1
#
_cell.length_a   1.000
_cell.length_b   1.000
_cell.length_c   1.000
_cell.angle_alpha   90.00
_cell.angle_beta   90.00
_cell.angle_gamma   90.00
#
_symmetry.space_group_name_H-M   'P 1'
#
loop_
_entity.id
_entity.type
_entity.pdbx_description
1 polymer ?
#
loop_
_entity_poly.entity_id
_entity_poly.type
_entity_poly.pdbx_seq_one_letter_code
_entity_poly.pdbx_strand_id
1 'polypeptide(L)'
;MSRIVGADRLLDEAVEAATIIAGFSLPAVMMAKEAVNRAYETTLAEGVHFERRLFHSLFATEDQKEGMAAFVEKRKPVFKNR
;
A
#
# COMPACT_ATOMS: atom_id res chain seq x y z
N MET A 1 4.15 -11.02 -13.51
CA MET A 1 4.53 -9.84 -14.33
C MET A 1 3.40 -8.82 -14.20
N SER A 2 3.67 -7.56 -13.84
CA SER A 2 2.62 -6.54 -13.68
C SER A 2 2.36 -5.72 -14.95
N ARG A 3 3.40 -5.40 -15.74
CA ARG A 3 3.32 -4.67 -17.03
C ARG A 3 4.45 -5.09 -17.99
N ILE A 4 4.26 -4.84 -19.29
CA ILE A 4 5.28 -5.00 -20.35
C ILE A 4 5.40 -3.66 -21.07
N VAL A 5 6.62 -3.16 -21.24
CA VAL A 5 6.92 -1.86 -21.85
C VAL A 5 8.12 -1.98 -22.79
N GLY A 6 8.26 -1.04 -23.72
CA GLY A 6 9.45 -0.92 -24.57
C GLY A 6 10.71 -0.66 -23.72
N ALA A 7 11.86 -1.15 -24.19
CA ALA A 7 13.13 -1.01 -23.47
C ALA A 7 13.52 0.46 -23.25
N ASP A 8 13.17 1.33 -24.18
CA ASP A 8 13.34 2.79 -24.14
C ASP A 8 12.53 3.47 -23.03
N ARG A 9 11.38 2.88 -22.63
CA ARG A 9 10.51 3.44 -21.58
C ARG A 9 10.63 2.72 -20.24
N LEU A 10 11.48 1.70 -20.14
CA LEU A 10 11.59 0.84 -18.95
C LEU A 10 11.84 1.65 -17.68
N LEU A 11 12.82 2.55 -17.72
CA LEU A 11 13.21 3.34 -16.55
C LEU A 11 12.13 4.33 -16.15
N ASP A 12 11.55 5.04 -17.13
CA ASP A 12 10.51 6.04 -16.89
C ASP A 12 9.28 5.42 -16.22
N GLU A 13 8.82 4.28 -16.74
CA GLU A 13 7.66 3.56 -16.20
C GLU A 13 7.94 2.98 -14.80
N ALA A 14 9.17 2.52 -14.54
CA ALA A 14 9.58 2.05 -13.22
C ALA A 14 9.63 3.18 -12.19
N VAL A 15 10.19 4.35 -12.57
CA VAL A 15 10.26 5.53 -11.71
C VAL A 15 8.88 6.12 -11.46
N GLU A 16 8.01 6.15 -12.46
CA GLU A 16 6.62 6.58 -12.30
C GLU A 16 5.88 5.71 -11.29
N ALA A 17 5.97 4.38 -11.43
CA ALA A 17 5.37 3.45 -10.48
C ALA A 17 5.93 3.63 -9.05
N ALA A 18 7.25 3.79 -8.92
CA ALA A 18 7.89 4.04 -7.63
C ALA A 18 7.43 5.37 -7.01
N THR A 19 7.26 6.41 -7.82
CA THR A 19 6.79 7.73 -7.38
C THR A 19 5.37 7.66 -6.85
N ILE A 20 4.49 6.92 -7.53
CA ILE A 20 3.12 6.68 -7.05
C ILE A 20 3.15 5.96 -5.70
N ILE A 21 3.94 4.88 -5.59
CA ILE A 21 4.05 4.10 -4.34
C ILE A 21 4.60 4.96 -3.20
N ALA A 22 5.61 5.79 -3.48
CA ALA A 22 6.20 6.71 -2.51
C ALA A 22 5.23 7.82 -2.05
N GLY A 23 4.16 8.07 -2.79
CA GLY A 23 3.09 9.00 -2.43
C GLY A 23 2.07 8.42 -1.44
N PHE A 24 2.12 7.12 -1.14
CA PHE A 24 1.25 6.50 -0.13
C PHE A 24 1.88 6.51 1.27
N SER A 25 1.06 6.24 2.28
CA SER A 25 1.53 6.02 3.64
C SER A 25 2.50 4.85 3.72
N LEU A 26 3.72 5.11 4.22
CA LEU A 26 4.75 4.08 4.41
C LEU A 26 4.28 2.89 5.26
N PRO A 27 3.69 3.05 6.47
CA PRO A 27 3.21 1.91 7.25
C PRO A 27 2.14 1.10 6.49
N ALA A 28 1.24 1.76 5.75
CA ALA A 28 0.25 1.07 4.94
C ALA A 28 0.88 0.27 3.80
N VAL A 29 1.84 0.84 3.07
CA VAL A 29 2.56 0.14 1.98
C VAL A 29 3.34 -1.06 2.51
N MET A 30 4.02 -0.92 3.66
CA MET A 30 4.74 -2.02 4.28
C MET A 30 3.81 -3.17 4.68
N MET A 31 2.68 -2.86 5.32
CA MET A 31 1.69 -3.86 5.72
C MET A 31 1.03 -4.55 4.51
N ALA A 32 0.70 -3.80 3.46
CA ALA A 32 0.17 -4.36 2.22
C ALA A 32 1.16 -5.34 1.58
N LYS A 33 2.45 -4.96 1.51
CA LYS A 33 3.51 -5.84 1.01
C LYS A 33 3.65 -7.10 1.87
N GLU A 34 3.57 -6.97 3.20
CA GLU A 34 3.65 -8.11 4.12
C GLU A 34 2.46 -9.07 3.94
N ALA A 35 1.24 -8.56 3.80
CA ALA A 35 0.04 -9.36 3.56
C ALA A 35 0.16 -10.16 2.26
N VAL A 36 0.59 -9.52 1.16
CA VAL A 36 0.80 -10.20 -0.14
C VAL A 36 1.88 -11.28 -0.02
N ASN A 37 3.00 -11.00 0.64
CA ASN A 37 4.05 -11.99 0.83
C ASN A 37 3.56 -13.18 1.67
N ARG A 38 2.79 -12.93 2.73
CA ARG A 38 2.27 -13.99 3.59
C ARG A 38 1.33 -14.94 2.86
N ALA A 39 0.59 -14.46 1.86
CA ALA A 39 -0.32 -15.28 1.06
C ALA A 39 0.39 -16.43 0.32
N TYR A 40 1.69 -16.34 0.06
CA TYR A 40 2.48 -17.43 -0.54
C TYR A 40 2.93 -18.49 0.46
N GLU A 41 2.91 -18.19 1.76
CA GLU A 41 3.47 -19.02 2.83
C GLU A 41 2.39 -19.69 3.69
N THR A 42 1.12 -19.41 3.42
CA THR A 42 -0.01 -19.89 4.23
C THR A 42 -1.20 -20.31 3.39
N THR A 43 -2.18 -20.97 4.02
CA THR A 43 -3.48 -21.22 3.38
C THR A 43 -4.27 -19.92 3.19
N LEU A 44 -5.27 -19.94 2.33
CA LEU A 44 -6.17 -18.80 2.10
C LEU A 44 -6.81 -18.29 3.40
N ALA A 45 -7.33 -19.21 4.23
CA ALA A 45 -8.00 -18.85 5.47
C ALA A 45 -7.05 -18.12 6.45
N GLU A 46 -5.83 -18.63 6.61
CA GLU A 46 -4.82 -18.00 7.46
C GLU A 46 -4.34 -16.66 6.90
N GLY A 47 -4.21 -16.55 5.57
CA GLY A 47 -3.89 -15.30 4.89
C GLY A 47 -4.93 -14.22 5.15
N VAL A 48 -6.22 -14.54 5.02
CA VAL A 48 -7.33 -13.61 5.31
C VAL A 48 -7.35 -13.22 6.79
N HIS A 49 -7.12 -14.16 7.71
CA HIS A 49 -7.02 -13.84 9.13
C HIS A 49 -5.85 -12.91 9.44
N PHE A 50 -4.71 -13.11 8.78
CA PHE A 50 -3.54 -12.25 8.92
C PHE A 50 -3.79 -10.85 8.37
N GLU A 51 -4.32 -10.72 7.16
CA GLU A 51 -4.67 -9.44 6.54
C GLU A 51 -5.65 -8.64 7.40
N ARG A 52 -6.69 -9.29 7.93
CA ARG A 52 -7.65 -8.63 8.84
C ARG A 52 -6.98 -8.06 10.08
N ARG A 53 -6.00 -8.76 10.67
CA ARG A 53 -5.25 -8.25 11.84
C ARG A 53 -4.41 -7.03 11.47
N LEU A 54 -3.69 -7.07 10.34
CA LEU A 54 -2.92 -5.93 9.85
C LEU A 54 -3.82 -4.72 9.57
N PHE A 55 -4.97 -4.96 8.93
CA PHE A 55 -5.95 -3.92 8.65
C PHE A 55 -6.45 -3.25 9.94
N HIS A 56 -6.78 -4.02 10.98
CA HIS A 56 -7.18 -3.45 12.27
C HIS A 56 -6.06 -2.60 12.91
N SER A 57 -4.80 -3.02 12.81
CA SER A 57 -3.69 -2.22 13.36
C SER A 57 -3.47 -0.88 12.63
N LEU A 58 -3.87 -0.75 11.36
CA LEU A 58 -3.78 0.52 10.65
C LEU A 58 -4.63 1.61 11.29
N PHE A 59 -5.75 1.27 11.94
CA PHE A 59 -6.61 2.27 12.61
C PHE A 59 -5.92 3.00 13.78
N ALA A 60 -4.78 2.49 14.24
CA ALA A 60 -3.95 3.16 15.24
C ALA A 60 -3.04 4.26 14.65
N THR A 61 -2.83 4.28 13.33
CA THR A 61 -1.92 5.22 12.65
C THR A 61 -2.57 6.58 12.41
N GLU A 62 -1.76 7.65 12.34
CA GLU A 62 -2.25 8.99 11.93
C GLU A 62 -2.67 8.95 10.45
N ASP A 63 -1.89 8.26 9.63
CA ASP A 63 -2.11 8.20 8.18
C ASP A 63 -3.42 7.53 7.79
N GLN A 64 -3.88 6.53 8.54
CA GLN A 64 -5.19 5.92 8.31
C GLN A 64 -6.33 6.93 8.52
N LYS A 65 -6.25 7.74 9.59
CA LYS A 65 -7.26 8.76 9.90
C LYS A 65 -7.25 9.87 8.86
N GLU A 66 -6.05 10.36 8.50
CA GLU A 66 -5.87 11.38 7.47
C GLU A 66 -6.33 10.90 6.09
N GLY A 67 -6.01 9.66 5.71
CA GLY A 67 -6.45 9.08 4.45
C GLY A 67 -7.97 9.02 4.33
N MET A 68 -8.66 8.58 5.39
CA MET A 68 -10.13 8.57 5.42
C MET A 68 -10.72 9.98 5.42
N ALA A 69 -10.16 10.90 6.22
CA ALA A 69 -10.62 12.28 6.28
C ALA A 69 -10.47 12.99 4.92
N ALA A 70 -9.29 12.89 4.31
CA ALA A 70 -9.00 13.46 3.00
C ALA A 70 -9.93 12.90 1.90
N PHE A 71 -10.25 11.61 1.97
CA PHE A 71 -11.21 10.98 1.06
C PHE A 71 -12.62 11.58 1.20
N VAL A 72 -13.12 11.68 2.43
CA VAL A 72 -14.45 12.27 2.72
C VAL A 72 -14.48 13.75 2.31
N GLU A 73 -13.40 14.48 2.55
CA GLU A 73 -13.24 15.90 2.24
C GLU A 73 -12.87 16.17 0.77
N LYS A 74 -12.69 15.11 -0.05
CA LYS A 74 -12.30 15.19 -1.47
C LYS A 74 -11.02 16.00 -1.74
N ARG A 75 -10.04 15.89 -0.84
CA ARG A 75 -8.72 16.52 -0.98
C ARG A 75 -7.62 15.45 -1.04
N LYS A 76 -6.41 15.87 -1.41
CA LYS A 76 -5.25 14.99 -1.34
C LYS A 76 -4.84 14.78 0.14
N PRO A 77 -4.54 13.54 0.56
CA PRO A 77 -4.04 13.28 1.90
C PRO A 77 -2.60 13.76 2.05
N VAL A 78 -2.22 14.14 3.27
CA VAL A 78 -0.84 14.48 3.64
C VAL A 78 -0.34 13.46 4.67
N PHE A 79 0.29 12.39 4.17
CA PHE A 79 0.80 11.33 5.02
C PHE A 79 2.09 11.75 5.76
N LYS A 80 2.18 11.37 7.03
CA LYS A 80 3.34 11.60 7.92
C LYS A 80 4.13 10.32 8.21
N ASN A 81 3.73 9.20 7.60
CA ASN A 81 4.39 7.91 7.73
C ASN A 81 4.37 7.35 9.16
N ARG A 82 3.25 7.54 9.87
CA ARG A 82 3.03 7.05 11.24
C ARG A 82 1.55 6.88 11.56
#